data_AF-A0A7S2G5C8-F1
#
_entry.id   AF-A0A7S2G5C8-F1
#
_cell.length_a   1.000
_cell.length_b   1.000
_cell.length_c   1.000
_cell.angle_alpha   90.00
_cell.angle_beta   90.00
_cell.angle_gamma   90.00
#
_symmetry.space_group_name_H-M   'P 1'
#
loop_
_entity.id
_entity.type
_entity.pdbx_description
1 polymer ?
#
loop_
_entity_poly.entity_id
_entity_poly.type
_entity_poly.pdbx_seq_one_letter_code
_entity_poly.pdbx_strand_id
1 'polypeptide(L)'
;PFMELPVWNFWVAATEMILSVRLLNEGKIAKPLARLVNVIDEATANMLALFVVLVPLLALTSLMHSQLFGLFDEGFADPLVSLSRVVNMLTAPPSASNTEGEVTDAQRSGSMLLFYWSTLSIRLCFGSFIVAILVGALNKACAVARVRLGVGALNKA
;
A
#
# COMPACT_ATOMS: atom_id res chain seq x y z
N PRO A 1 -27.53 -8.75 -2.39
CA PRO A 1 -27.97 -7.35 -2.48
C PRO A 1 -26.77 -6.40 -2.38
N PHE A 2 -26.27 -5.94 -3.53
CA PHE A 2 -25.24 -4.91 -3.59
C PHE A 2 -25.83 -3.65 -2.96
N MET A 3 -25.24 -3.21 -1.85
CA MET A 3 -25.55 -1.92 -1.24
C MET A 3 -25.08 -0.87 -2.26
N GLU A 4 -26.01 -0.33 -3.04
CA GLU A 4 -25.78 0.87 -3.84
C GLU A 4 -25.38 1.97 -2.86
N LEU A 5 -24.08 2.16 -2.66
CA LEU A 5 -23.57 3.39 -2.08
C LEU A 5 -24.09 4.48 -3.02
N PRO A 6 -25.04 5.33 -2.58
CA PRO A 6 -25.61 6.34 -3.47
C PRO A 6 -24.45 7.15 -4.00
N VAL A 7 -24.41 7.40 -5.31
CA VAL A 7 -23.33 8.14 -6.01
C VAL A 7 -22.93 9.42 -5.23
N TRP A 8 -23.89 10.01 -4.51
CA TRP A 8 -23.70 11.05 -3.51
C TRP A 8 -22.61 10.77 -2.46
N ASN A 9 -22.60 9.60 -1.80
CA ASN A 9 -21.60 9.24 -0.80
C ASN A 9 -20.18 9.17 -1.40
N PHE A 10 -20.07 8.71 -2.64
CA PHE A 10 -18.79 8.72 -3.36
C PHE A 10 -18.29 10.15 -3.60
N TRP A 11 -19.16 11.06 -4.05
CA TRP A 11 -18.82 12.46 -4.24
C TRP A 11 -18.46 13.18 -2.94
N VAL A 12 -19.18 12.90 -1.85
CA VAL A 12 -18.88 13.44 -0.52
C VAL A 12 -17.49 12.95 -0.07
N ALA A 13 -17.23 11.65 -0.12
CA ALA A 13 -15.93 11.08 0.25
C ALA A 13 -14.77 11.62 -0.62
N ALA A 14 -14.98 11.75 -1.93
CA ALA A 14 -13.99 12.33 -2.83
C ALA A 14 -13.70 13.80 -2.48
N THR A 15 -14.73 14.58 -2.14
CA THR A 15 -14.60 15.98 -1.74
C THR A 15 -13.88 16.10 -0.39
N GLU A 16 -14.21 15.26 0.59
CA GLU A 16 -13.52 15.18 1.88
C GLU A 16 -12.05 14.82 1.71
N MET A 17 -11.72 13.92 0.80
CA MET A 17 -10.34 13.56 0.47
C MET A 17 -9.59 14.76 -0.14
N ILE A 18 -10.18 15.46 -1.10
CA ILE A 18 -9.59 16.66 -1.72
C ILE A 18 -9.37 17.76 -0.67
N LEU A 19 -10.35 18.01 0.18
CA LEU A 19 -10.25 19.00 1.26
C LEU A 19 -9.14 18.62 2.26
N SER A 20 -9.02 17.35 2.62
CA SER A 20 -7.98 16.84 3.51
C SER A 20 -6.58 17.02 2.94
N VAL A 21 -6.40 16.76 1.63
CA VAL A 21 -5.13 17.02 0.92
C VAL A 21 -4.81 18.52 0.90
N ARG A 22 -5.82 19.38 0.71
CA ARG A 22 -5.64 20.83 0.76
C ARG A 22 -5.24 21.31 2.16
N LEU A 23 -5.86 20.78 3.21
CA LEU A 23 -5.53 21.07 4.61
C LEU A 23 -4.10 20.65 4.96
N LEU A 24 -3.62 19.51 4.43
CA LEU A 24 -2.23 19.09 4.57
C LEU A 24 -1.25 20.10 3.94
N ASN A 25 -1.60 20.68 2.79
CA ASN A 25 -0.79 21.72 2.14
C ASN A 25 -0.75 23.02 2.94
N GLU A 26 -1.88 23.47 3.49
CA GLU A 26 -1.93 24.62 4.42
C GLU A 26 -1.16 24.34 5.72
N GLY A 27 -1.09 23.07 6.10
CA GLY A 27 -0.26 22.56 7.20
C GLY A 27 1.21 22.95 7.15
N LYS A 28 1.74 23.31 5.97
CA LYS A 28 3.12 23.80 5.80
C LYS A 28 3.42 25.08 6.61
N ILE A 29 2.40 25.79 7.09
CA ILE A 29 2.53 27.00 7.90
C ILE A 29 3.01 26.67 9.34
N ALA A 30 2.58 25.53 9.90
CA ALA A 30 2.97 25.12 11.25
C ALA A 30 4.31 24.37 11.23
N LYS A 31 5.35 24.89 11.90
CA LYS A 31 6.71 24.30 11.92
C LYS A 31 6.82 22.78 12.12
N PRO A 32 6.10 22.13 13.06
CA PRO A 32 6.18 20.67 13.21
C PRO A 32 5.50 19.93 12.06
N LEU A 33 4.39 20.45 11.55
CA LEU A 33 3.64 19.85 10.45
C LEU A 33 4.36 20.04 9.10
N ALA A 34 5.03 21.17 8.90
CA ALA A 34 5.83 21.46 7.71
C ALA A 34 6.92 20.42 7.45
N ARG A 35 7.53 19.87 8.50
CA ARG A 35 8.50 18.77 8.37
C ARG A 35 7.85 17.49 7.89
N LEU A 36 6.70 17.12 8.47
CA LEU A 36 5.94 15.95 8.05
C LEU A 36 5.52 16.06 6.59
N VAL A 37 4.99 17.22 6.19
CA VAL A 37 4.56 17.45 4.79
C VAL A 37 5.75 17.36 3.83
N ASN A 38 6.92 17.91 4.18
CA ASN A 38 8.11 17.78 3.33
C ASN A 38 8.60 16.32 3.21
N VAL A 39 8.48 15.51 4.26
CA VAL A 39 8.79 14.08 4.21
C VAL A 39 7.82 13.34 3.28
N ILE A 40 6.53 13.66 3.38
CA ILE A 40 5.50 13.09 2.51
C ILE A 40 5.75 13.50 1.05
N ASP A 41 6.01 14.78 0.78
CA ASP A 41 6.31 15.28 -0.57
C ASP A 41 7.52 14.55 -1.18
N GLU A 42 8.60 14.40 -0.40
CA GLU A 42 9.82 13.70 -0.84
C GLU A 42 9.59 12.18 -1.05
N ALA A 43 8.75 11.56 -0.21
CA ALA A 43 8.39 10.15 -0.35
C ALA A 43 7.44 9.90 -1.53
N THR A 44 6.65 10.89 -1.95
CA THR A 44 5.53 10.71 -2.88
C THR A 44 5.97 10.11 -4.22
N ALA A 45 7.05 10.61 -4.82
CA ALA A 45 7.53 10.10 -6.11
C ALA A 45 7.97 8.63 -6.03
N ASN A 46 8.68 8.27 -4.96
CA ASN A 46 9.14 6.89 -4.75
C ASN A 46 7.98 5.95 -4.38
N MET A 47 7.01 6.44 -3.59
CA MET A 47 5.78 5.71 -3.27
C MET A 47 4.93 5.46 -4.51
N LEU A 48 4.82 6.45 -5.41
CA LEU A 48 4.11 6.30 -6.68
C LEU A 48 4.80 5.25 -7.57
N ALA A 49 6.14 5.32 -7.70
CA ALA A 49 6.90 4.32 -8.45
C ALA A 49 6.70 2.90 -7.88
N LEU A 50 6.73 2.77 -6.55
CA LEU A 50 6.46 1.52 -5.85
C LEU A 50 5.02 1.02 -6.11
N PHE A 51 4.03 1.92 -6.12
CA PHE A 51 2.63 1.59 -6.43
C PHE A 51 2.43 1.12 -7.87
N VAL A 52 3.11 1.75 -8.84
CA VAL A 52 3.10 1.35 -10.26
C VAL A 52 3.64 -0.06 -10.45
N VAL A 53 4.59 -0.51 -9.62
CA VAL A 53 5.09 -1.90 -9.64
C VAL A 53 4.15 -2.85 -8.89
N LEU A 54 3.54 -2.40 -7.80
CA LEU A 54 2.63 -3.22 -7.00
C LEU A 54 1.36 -3.62 -7.76
N VAL A 55 0.72 -2.69 -8.44
CA VAL A 55 -0.59 -2.94 -9.08
C VAL A 55 -0.52 -4.09 -10.10
N PRO A 56 0.45 -4.13 -11.03
CA PRO A 56 0.66 -5.28 -11.91
C PRO A 56 0.98 -6.57 -11.15
N LEU A 57 1.79 -6.51 -10.09
CA LEU A 57 2.15 -7.69 -9.29
C LEU A 57 0.92 -8.30 -8.61
N LEU A 58 0.05 -7.46 -8.03
CA LEU A 58 -1.22 -7.87 -7.44
C LEU A 58 -2.17 -8.46 -8.49
N ALA A 59 -2.27 -7.83 -9.66
CA ALA A 59 -3.10 -8.32 -10.76
C ALA A 59 -2.61 -9.68 -11.27
N LEU A 60 -1.31 -9.85 -11.50
CA LEU A 60 -0.71 -11.12 -11.91
C LEU A 60 -0.92 -12.20 -10.85
N THR A 61 -0.70 -11.87 -9.58
CA THR A 61 -0.89 -12.83 -8.48
C THR A 61 -2.36 -13.24 -8.36
N SER A 62 -3.30 -12.30 -8.53
CA SER A 62 -4.74 -12.59 -8.56
C SER A 62 -5.11 -13.52 -9.73
N LEU A 63 -4.59 -13.26 -10.93
CA LEU A 63 -4.79 -14.11 -12.10
C LEU A 63 -4.23 -15.53 -11.88
N MET A 64 -3.05 -15.66 -11.28
CA MET A 64 -2.48 -16.97 -10.93
C MET A 64 -3.38 -17.73 -9.96
N HIS A 65 -3.90 -17.06 -8.92
CA HIS A 65 -4.84 -17.68 -7.98
C HIS A 65 -6.14 -18.11 -8.67
N SER A 66 -6.66 -17.27 -9.57
CA SER A 66 -7.90 -17.57 -10.30
C SER A 66 -7.73 -18.74 -11.27
N GLN A 67 -6.61 -18.80 -12.00
CA GLN A 67 -6.35 -19.91 -12.93
C GLN A 67 -6.10 -21.24 -12.21
N LEU A 68 -5.43 -21.22 -11.05
CA LEU A 68 -5.06 -22.43 -10.33
C LEU A 68 -6.19 -22.95 -9.42
N PHE A 69 -6.94 -22.05 -8.79
CA PHE A 69 -7.94 -22.39 -7.78
C PHE A 69 -9.38 -22.05 -8.16
N GLY A 70 -9.62 -21.25 -9.21
CA GLY A 70 -10.97 -20.80 -9.59
C GLY A 70 -11.89 -21.92 -10.10
N LEU A 71 -11.34 -23.08 -10.45
CA LEU A 71 -12.14 -24.28 -10.77
C LEU A 71 -12.59 -25.06 -9.52
N PHE A 72 -12.04 -24.75 -8.34
CA PHE A 72 -12.21 -25.52 -7.11
C PHE A 72 -12.83 -24.70 -5.97
N ASP A 73 -12.55 -23.40 -5.92
CA ASP A 73 -13.14 -22.47 -4.96
C ASP A 73 -13.74 -21.29 -5.74
N GLU A 74 -15.05 -21.12 -5.62
CA GLU A 74 -15.80 -20.01 -6.22
C GLU A 74 -15.24 -18.64 -5.77
N GLY A 75 -14.61 -18.59 -4.59
CA GLY A 75 -13.92 -17.41 -4.06
C GLY A 75 -12.65 -17.00 -4.82
N PHE A 76 -12.14 -17.85 -5.73
CA PHE A 76 -11.06 -17.53 -6.66
C PHE A 76 -11.51 -17.53 -8.14
N ALA A 77 -12.75 -17.93 -8.44
CA ALA A 77 -13.26 -18.01 -9.80
C ALA A 77 -13.28 -16.64 -10.50
N ASP A 78 -13.64 -15.58 -9.77
CA ASP A 78 -13.59 -14.20 -10.29
C ASP A 78 -12.25 -13.53 -9.93
N PRO A 79 -11.47 -13.04 -10.93
CA PRO A 79 -10.25 -12.28 -10.71
C PRO A 79 -10.42 -11.05 -9.80
N LEU A 80 -11.60 -10.42 -9.75
CA LEU A 80 -11.86 -9.28 -8.88
C LEU A 80 -11.99 -9.72 -7.41
N VAL A 81 -12.66 -10.84 -7.16
CA VAL A 81 -12.79 -11.42 -5.82
C VAL A 81 -11.43 -11.92 -5.34
N SER A 82 -10.68 -12.60 -6.21
CA SER A 82 -9.29 -13.03 -5.96
C SER A 82 -8.38 -11.84 -5.62
N LEU A 83 -8.51 -10.72 -6.35
CA LEU A 83 -7.73 -9.50 -6.09
C LEU A 83 -8.01 -8.96 -4.68
N SER A 84 -9.28 -8.92 -4.26
CA SER A 84 -9.64 -8.47 -2.92
C SER A 84 -9.01 -9.33 -1.81
N ARG A 85 -8.92 -10.65 -2.03
CA ARG A 85 -8.27 -11.59 -1.10
C ARG A 85 -6.76 -11.37 -1.06
N VAL A 86 -6.10 -11.20 -2.20
CA VAL A 86 -4.66 -10.89 -2.28
C VAL A 86 -4.36 -9.53 -1.62
N VAL A 87 -5.23 -8.54 -1.77
CA VAL A 87 -5.10 -7.24 -1.07
C VAL A 87 -5.27 -7.42 0.44
N ASN A 88 -6.21 -8.25 0.91
CA ASN A 88 -6.35 -8.54 2.34
C ASN A 88 -5.10 -9.22 2.94
N MET A 89 -4.32 -9.96 2.14
CA MET A 89 -3.03 -10.52 2.58
C MET A 89 -1.96 -9.43 2.86
N LEU A 90 -2.13 -8.20 2.34
CA LEU A 90 -1.25 -7.08 2.69
C LEU A 90 -1.49 -6.58 4.12
N THR A 91 -2.74 -6.62 4.59
CA THR A 91 -3.17 -5.93 5.82
C THR A 91 -3.39 -6.88 6.99
N ALA A 92 -3.87 -8.10 6.73
CA ALA A 92 -4.12 -9.11 7.76
C ALA A 92 -3.02 -10.19 7.78
N PRO A 93 -2.68 -10.75 8.97
CA PRO A 93 -1.90 -11.98 9.01
C PRO A 93 -2.64 -13.04 8.20
N PRO A 94 -1.97 -13.72 7.26
CA PRO A 94 -2.63 -14.68 6.42
C PRO A 94 -3.00 -15.87 7.31
N SER A 95 -4.29 -16.01 7.62
CA SER A 95 -4.78 -17.21 8.29
C SER A 95 -4.77 -18.34 7.25
N ALA A 96 -4.23 -19.49 7.62
CA ALA A 96 -4.26 -20.69 6.77
C ALA A 96 -5.70 -20.97 6.29
N SER A 97 -6.70 -20.70 7.15
CA SER A 97 -8.12 -20.79 6.85
C SER A 97 -8.63 -19.97 5.65
N ASN A 98 -7.99 -18.84 5.30
CA ASN A 98 -8.46 -17.97 4.21
C ASN A 98 -7.95 -18.42 2.83
N THR A 99 -6.97 -19.33 2.80
CA THR A 99 -6.39 -19.89 1.57
C THR A 99 -6.65 -21.39 1.46
N GLU A 100 -6.98 -22.06 2.57
CA GLU A 100 -7.35 -23.47 2.68
C GLU A 100 -8.87 -23.71 2.60
N GLY A 101 -9.62 -22.85 1.89
CA GLY A 101 -11.01 -23.15 1.55
C GLY A 101 -11.05 -24.37 0.64
N GLU A 102 -11.46 -25.53 1.16
CA GLU A 102 -11.66 -26.81 0.45
C GLU A 102 -10.62 -27.15 -0.64
N VAL A 103 -9.35 -26.77 -0.43
CA VAL A 103 -8.29 -27.12 -1.38
C VAL A 103 -8.02 -28.61 -1.23
N THR A 104 -8.53 -29.41 -2.16
CA THR A 104 -8.31 -30.86 -2.22
C THR A 104 -6.82 -31.23 -2.06
N ASP A 105 -6.52 -32.35 -1.41
CA ASP A 105 -5.14 -32.77 -1.07
C ASP A 105 -4.16 -32.77 -2.26
N ALA A 106 -4.66 -32.91 -3.49
CA ALA A 106 -3.88 -32.87 -4.72
C ALA A 106 -3.24 -31.50 -5.04
N GLN A 107 -3.81 -30.39 -4.53
CA GLN A 107 -3.34 -29.02 -4.82
C GLN A 107 -2.69 -28.32 -3.63
N ARG A 108 -2.55 -29.01 -2.50
CA ARG A 108 -1.95 -28.48 -1.27
C ARG A 108 -0.55 -27.90 -1.47
N SER A 109 0.24 -28.46 -2.38
CA SER A 109 1.57 -27.96 -2.73
C SER A 109 1.51 -26.64 -3.51
N GLY A 110 0.59 -26.50 -4.46
CA GLY A 110 0.41 -25.29 -5.25
C GLY A 110 -0.14 -24.12 -4.44
N SER A 111 -1.11 -24.39 -3.56
CA SER A 111 -1.68 -23.38 -2.65
C SER A 111 -0.67 -22.91 -1.61
N MET A 112 0.11 -23.82 -1.02
CA MET A 112 1.21 -23.44 -0.12
C MET A 112 2.28 -22.62 -0.84
N LEU A 113 2.68 -23.00 -2.05
CA LEU A 113 3.69 -22.26 -2.80
C LEU A 113 3.22 -20.83 -3.10
N LEU A 114 1.97 -20.67 -3.53
CA LEU A 114 1.40 -19.34 -3.80
C LEU A 114 1.19 -18.52 -2.53
N PHE A 115 0.86 -19.15 -1.40
CA PHE A 115 0.81 -18.51 -0.10
C PHE A 115 2.18 -17.98 0.34
N TYR A 116 3.25 -18.77 0.18
CA TYR A 116 4.60 -18.32 0.49
C TYR A 116 5.08 -17.24 -0.48
N TRP A 117 4.77 -17.38 -1.77
CA TRP A 117 5.07 -16.37 -2.78
C TRP A 117 4.39 -15.04 -2.48
N SER A 118 3.09 -15.04 -2.15
CA SER A 118 2.36 -13.82 -1.81
C SER A 118 2.88 -13.21 -0.51
N THR A 119 3.13 -14.02 0.52
CA THR A 119 3.68 -13.53 1.79
C THR A 119 5.06 -12.90 1.60
N LEU A 120 5.94 -13.52 0.80
CA LEU A 120 7.29 -13.02 0.55
C LEU A 120 7.28 -11.78 -0.35
N SER A 121 6.66 -11.89 -1.53
CA SER A 121 6.74 -10.87 -2.57
C SER A 121 5.84 -9.66 -2.27
N ILE A 122 4.64 -9.90 -1.74
CA ILE A 122 3.63 -8.85 -1.55
C ILE A 122 3.69 -8.28 -0.15
N ARG A 123 3.88 -9.09 0.90
CA ARG A 123 3.88 -8.56 2.27
C ARG A 123 5.27 -8.14 2.75
N LEU A 124 6.25 -9.04 2.69
CA LEU A 124 7.60 -8.79 3.22
C LEU A 124 8.34 -7.76 2.38
N CYS A 125 8.52 -8.00 1.07
CA CYS A 125 9.25 -7.07 0.21
C CYS A 125 8.57 -5.69 0.19
N PHE A 126 7.27 -5.63 -0.05
CA PHE A 126 6.56 -4.36 -0.16
C PHE A 126 6.53 -3.57 1.15
N GLY A 127 6.21 -4.24 2.27
CA GLY A 127 6.22 -3.63 3.59
C GLY A 127 7.60 -3.05 3.94
N SER A 128 8.67 -3.79 3.64
CA SER A 128 10.04 -3.31 3.83
C SER A 128 10.37 -2.11 2.94
N PHE A 129 9.94 -2.10 1.67
CA PHE A 129 10.18 -0.97 0.76
C PHE A 129 9.43 0.30 1.19
N ILE A 130 8.19 0.20 1.65
CA ILE A 130 7.45 1.36 2.19
C ILE A 130 8.24 1.99 3.33
N VAL A 131 8.67 1.18 4.31
CA VAL A 131 9.43 1.67 5.45
C VAL A 131 10.76 2.27 5.01
N ALA A 132 11.47 1.63 4.09
CA ALA A 132 12.75 2.13 3.57
C ALA A 132 12.59 3.49 2.86
N ILE A 133 11.54 3.68 2.05
CA ILE A 133 11.24 4.95 1.38
C ILE A 133 10.95 6.05 2.42
N LEU A 134 10.11 5.76 3.42
CA LEU A 134 9.77 6.73 4.47
C LEU A 134 10.99 7.12 5.30
N VAL A 135 11.81 6.15 5.70
CA VAL A 135 13.06 6.41 6.44
C VAL A 135 14.04 7.21 5.58
N GLY A 136 14.17 6.89 4.29
CA GLY A 136 14.99 7.65 3.34
C GLY A 136 14.54 9.10 3.21
N ALA A 137 13.24 9.33 3.03
CA ALA A 137 12.64 10.67 2.96
C ALA A 137 12.82 11.45 4.26
N LEU A 138 12.63 10.81 5.42
CA LEU A 138 12.85 11.40 6.74
C LEU A 138 14.31 11.85 6.92
N ASN A 139 15.26 10.99 6.56
CA ASN A 139 16.69 11.30 6.66
C ASN A 139 17.06 12.50 5.77
N LYS A 140 16.53 12.56 4.55
CA LYS A 140 16.77 13.66 3.62
C LYS A 140 16.17 14.98 4.12
N ALA A 141 14.93 14.96 4.62
CA ALA A 141 14.28 16.14 5.20
C ALA A 141 15.00 16.65 6.45
N CYS A 142 15.50 15.75 7.31
CA CYS A 142 16.31 16.09 8.48
C CYS A 142 17.68 16.69 8.10
N ALA A 143 18.34 16.18 7.06
CA ALA A 143 19.61 16.72 6.59
C ALA A 143 19.48 18.17 6.09
N VAL A 144 18.44 18.48 5.32
CA VAL A 144 18.13 19.84 4.85
C VAL A 144 17.88 20.80 6.02
N ALA A 145 17.22 20.33 7.09
CA ALA A 145 17.00 21.13 8.29
C ALA A 145 18.30 21.46 9.03
N ARG A 146 19.27 20.53 9.09
CA ARG A 146 20.58 20.78 9.72
C ARG A 146 21.39 21.82 8.95
N VAL A 147 21.41 21.75 7.61
CA VAL A 147 22.14 22.74 6.77
C VAL A 147 21.57 24.15 6.99
N ARG A 148 20.25 24.30 7.04
CA ARG A 148 19.61 25.61 7.29
C ARG A 148 19.93 26.19 8.68
N LEU A 149 20.05 25.35 9.71
CA LEU A 149 20.44 25.78 11.05
C LEU A 149 21.92 26.18 11.12
N GLY A 150 22.81 25.45 10.42
CA GLY A 150 24.23 25.79 10.33
C GLY A 150 24.49 27.13 9.62
N VAL A 151 23.81 27.39 8.49
CA VAL A 151 23.93 28.66 7.76
C VAL A 151 23.31 29.82 8.55
N GLY A 152 22.21 29.59 9.27
CA GLY A 152 21.61 30.59 10.15
C GLY A 152 22.45 30.96 11.37
N ALA A 153 23.31 30.05 11.84
CA ALA A 153 24.28 30.32 12.90
C ALA A 153 25.49 31.11 12.37
N LEU A 154 25.95 30.81 11.15
CA LEU A 154 27.04 31.54 10.48
C LEU A 154 26.67 32.98 10.11
N ASN A 155 25.42 33.26 9.74
CA ASN A 155 24.97 34.64 9.43
C ASN A 155 24.72 35.51 10.69
N LYS A 156 24.91 34.97 11.89
CA LYS A 156 24.76 35.70 13.16
C LYS A 156 26.08 35.85 13.93
N ALA A 157 27.16 35.26 13.43
CA ALA A 157 28.52 35.42 13.94
C ALA A 157 29.26 36.47 13.09
#